data_AF-A0A7D9IT24-F1
#
_entry.id   AF-A0A7D9IT24-F1
#
_cell.length_a   1.000
_cell.length_b   1.000
_cell.length_c   1.000
_cell.angle_alpha   90.00
_cell.angle_beta   90.00
_cell.angle_gamma   90.00
#
_symmetry.space_group_name_H-M   'P 1'
#
loop_
_entity.id
_entity.type
_entity.pdbx_description
1 polymer ?
#
loop_
_entity_poly.entity_id
_entity_poly.type
_entity_poly.pdbx_seq_one_letter_code
_entity_poly.pdbx_strand_id
1 'polypeptide(L)'
;MVDDIKTADPSNALVKFADDLTLGVPGNESGDTSRSEAACLQHWAEENRMRLNLEKKRVTLQDNPCNWDLHFEEMLKKASGRMYIMRVCKYYYGLSIKQLDLLFDSLIMSIFIIAIELWGCAYDGKYLNQIDKFIKRAHKNGYISKRTHIKEIRGKRDKKLWNKITSTEDNALLELPPEKRSRLLRPRGHEYELLLVRTERFKRSFINRYLYNFV
;
A
#
# COMPACT_ATOMS: atom_id res chain seq x y z
N MET A 1 -5.46 -10.70 -23.83
CA MET A 1 -6.93 -10.81 -24.06
C MET A 1 -7.74 -9.86 -23.17
N VAL A 2 -7.11 -8.99 -22.37
CA VAL A 2 -7.70 -7.73 -21.85
C VAL A 2 -6.69 -6.59 -22.05
N ASP A 3 -5.62 -6.82 -22.81
CA ASP A 3 -4.47 -5.90 -22.90
C ASP A 3 -4.73 -4.77 -23.90
N ASP A 4 -5.61 -5.04 -24.86
CA ASP A 4 -6.01 -4.21 -25.98
C ASP A 4 -7.02 -3.11 -25.63
N ILE A 5 -7.74 -3.24 -24.51
CA ILE A 5 -8.66 -2.19 -24.03
C ILE A 5 -7.88 -0.93 -23.64
N LYS A 6 -8.33 0.23 -24.11
CA LYS A 6 -7.69 1.54 -23.89
C LYS A 6 -8.73 2.54 -23.40
N THR A 7 -8.27 3.63 -22.80
CA THR A 7 -9.15 4.77 -22.50
C THR A 7 -9.57 5.45 -23.79
N ALA A 8 -10.81 5.92 -23.85
CA ALA A 8 -11.30 6.73 -24.95
C ALA A 8 -10.72 8.16 -24.89
N ASP A 9 -10.52 8.70 -23.69
CA ASP A 9 -9.87 9.97 -23.44
C ASP A 9 -8.42 9.75 -22.93
N PRO A 10 -7.41 10.40 -23.52
CA PRO A 10 -6.02 10.31 -23.07
C PRO A 10 -5.77 10.93 -21.69
N SER A 11 -6.69 11.74 -21.16
CA SER A 11 -6.61 12.28 -19.79
C SER A 11 -7.03 11.28 -18.71
N ASN A 12 -7.70 10.19 -19.10
CA ASN A 12 -8.14 9.13 -18.20
C ASN A 12 -7.04 8.09 -17.96
N ALA A 13 -7.05 7.48 -16.78
CA ALA A 13 -6.09 6.44 -16.40
C ALA A 13 -6.78 5.08 -16.27
N LEU A 14 -6.26 4.06 -16.94
CA LEU A 14 -6.78 2.69 -16.85
C LEU A 14 -5.76 1.78 -16.20
N VAL A 15 -6.15 1.16 -15.09
CA VAL A 15 -5.34 0.18 -14.36
C VAL A 15 -6.01 -1.18 -14.50
N LYS A 16 -5.23 -2.20 -14.87
CA LYS A 16 -5.71 -3.55 -15.09
C LYS A 16 -4.95 -4.53 -14.21
N PHE A 17 -5.66 -5.50 -13.65
CA PHE A 17 -5.05 -6.61 -12.94
C PHE A 17 -5.93 -7.86 -13.10
N ALA A 18 -5.46 -8.82 -13.91
CA ALA A 18 -6.25 -9.98 -14.32
C ALA A 18 -7.60 -9.58 -14.95
N ASP A 19 -8.73 -9.94 -14.33
CA ASP A 19 -10.09 -9.57 -14.73
C ASP A 19 -10.58 -8.24 -14.13
N ASP A 20 -9.86 -7.69 -13.15
CA ASP A 20 -10.18 -6.41 -12.54
C ASP A 20 -9.67 -5.24 -13.38
N LEU A 21 -10.57 -4.29 -13.65
CA LEU A 21 -10.30 -3.09 -14.42
C LEU A 21 -10.76 -1.86 -13.63
N THR A 22 -9.85 -0.91 -13.40
CA THR A 22 -10.14 0.34 -12.69
C THR A 22 -9.87 1.52 -13.61
N LEU A 23 -10.90 2.31 -13.87
CA LEU A 23 -10.82 3.55 -14.64
C LEU A 23 -10.82 4.74 -13.67
N GLY A 24 -9.77 5.56 -13.74
CA GLY A 24 -9.68 6.86 -13.08
C GLY A 24 -10.02 7.96 -14.07
N VAL A 25 -11.07 8.73 -13.76
CA VAL A 25 -11.48 9.92 -14.52
C VAL A 25 -11.17 11.15 -13.66
N PRO A 26 -10.30 12.07 -14.11
CA PRO A 26 -10.03 13.30 -13.38
C PRO A 26 -11.26 14.21 -13.42
N GLY A 27 -11.70 14.66 -12.24
CA GLY A 27 -12.79 15.62 -12.11
C GLY A 27 -12.32 17.02 -12.48
N ASN A 28 -12.34 17.35 -13.78
CA ASN A 28 -12.04 18.69 -14.28
C ASN A 28 -13.33 19.37 -14.80
N GLU A 29 -13.35 20.71 -14.85
CA GLU A 29 -14.46 21.53 -15.35
C GLU A 29 -14.83 21.27 -16.83
N SER A 30 -14.02 20.49 -17.55
CA SER A 30 -14.16 20.16 -18.98
C SER A 30 -15.22 19.11 -19.33
N GLY A 31 -15.98 18.61 -18.35
CA GLY A 31 -17.10 17.69 -18.56
C GLY A 31 -16.83 16.26 -18.08
N ASP A 32 -17.89 15.59 -17.63
CA ASP A 32 -17.85 14.22 -17.11
C ASP A 32 -17.72 13.18 -18.23
N THR A 33 -16.50 12.67 -18.45
CA THR A 33 -16.20 11.63 -19.45
C THR A 33 -16.45 10.21 -18.94
N SER A 34 -16.87 10.03 -17.68
CA SER A 34 -17.04 8.70 -17.08
C SER A 34 -18.12 7.87 -17.78
N ARG A 35 -19.18 8.51 -18.27
CA ARG A 35 -20.29 7.85 -18.98
C ARG A 35 -19.86 7.35 -20.35
N SER A 36 -19.15 8.17 -21.12
CA SER A 36 -18.65 7.77 -22.43
C SER A 36 -17.64 6.64 -22.30
N GLU A 37 -16.75 6.71 -21.32
CA GLU A 37 -15.79 5.64 -21.05
C GLU A 37 -16.48 4.34 -20.62
N ALA A 38 -17.47 4.41 -19.73
CA ALA A 38 -18.23 3.23 -19.31
C ALA A 38 -18.95 2.56 -20.50
N ALA A 39 -19.46 3.36 -21.45
CA ALA A 39 -20.06 2.86 -22.68
C ALA A 39 -19.02 2.20 -23.60
N CYS A 40 -17.84 2.79 -23.77
CA CYS A 40 -16.73 2.20 -24.52
C CYS A 40 -16.26 0.86 -23.92
N LEU A 41 -16.14 0.79 -22.59
CA LEU A 41 -15.78 -0.43 -21.87
C LEU A 41 -16.83 -1.53 -22.07
N GLN A 42 -18.12 -1.16 -22.09
CA GLN A 42 -19.20 -2.10 -22.34
C GLN A 42 -19.18 -2.62 -23.78
N HIS A 43 -19.00 -1.73 -24.76
CA HIS A 43 -18.90 -2.11 -26.17
C HIS A 43 -17.73 -3.06 -26.41
N TRP A 44 -16.54 -2.74 -25.90
CA TRP A 44 -15.36 -3.61 -26.02
C TRP A 44 -15.61 -4.98 -25.39
N ALA A 45 -16.28 -5.04 -24.23
CA ALA A 45 -16.62 -6.31 -23.58
C ALA A 45 -17.57 -7.14 -24.45
N GLU A 46 -18.57 -6.52 -25.07
CA GLU A 46 -19.52 -7.17 -25.98
C GLU A 46 -18.81 -7.72 -27.23
N GLU A 47 -17.93 -6.93 -27.85
CA GLU A 47 -17.11 -7.36 -29.00
C GLU A 47 -16.22 -8.55 -28.69
N ASN A 48 -15.67 -8.59 -27.47
CA ASN A 48 -14.81 -9.68 -27.00
C ASN A 48 -15.60 -10.84 -26.37
N ARG A 49 -16.95 -10.84 -26.47
CA ARG A 49 -17.85 -11.87 -25.91
C ARG A 49 -17.68 -12.05 -24.40
N MET A 50 -17.31 -10.98 -23.70
CA MET A 50 -17.18 -10.91 -22.24
C MET A 50 -18.45 -10.31 -21.63
N ARG A 51 -18.72 -10.65 -20.36
CA ARG A 51 -19.83 -10.07 -19.58
C ARG A 51 -19.29 -9.30 -18.39
N LEU A 52 -19.68 -8.04 -18.28
CA LEU A 52 -19.33 -7.21 -17.12
C LEU A 52 -20.19 -7.61 -15.91
N ASN A 53 -19.56 -7.86 -14.77
CA ASN A 53 -20.27 -8.15 -13.53
C ASN A 53 -20.83 -6.86 -12.90
N LEU A 54 -22.13 -6.63 -13.07
CA LEU A 54 -22.83 -5.44 -12.57
C LEU A 54 -22.87 -5.35 -11.03
N GLU A 55 -22.88 -6.48 -10.32
CA GLU A 55 -22.86 -6.50 -8.85
C GLU A 55 -21.53 -5.99 -8.28
N LYS A 56 -20.45 -6.12 -9.05
CA LYS A 56 -19.11 -5.65 -8.67
C LYS A 56 -18.74 -4.29 -9.26
N LYS A 57 -19.58 -3.70 -10.13
CA LYS A 57 -19.35 -2.35 -10.65
C LYS A 57 -19.49 -1.34 -9.52
N ARG A 58 -18.37 -0.86 -9.00
CA ARG A 58 -18.33 0.18 -7.97
C ARG A 58 -17.77 1.46 -8.58
N VAL A 59 -18.58 2.53 -8.58
CA VAL A 59 -18.08 3.88 -8.85
C VAL A 59 -17.73 4.50 -7.50
N THR A 60 -16.46 4.85 -7.32
CA THR A 60 -16.00 5.58 -6.14
C THR A 60 -15.65 7.00 -6.54
N LEU A 61 -16.43 7.97 -6.05
CA LEU A 61 -16.06 9.37 -6.11
C LEU A 61 -15.03 9.62 -5.02
N GLN A 62 -13.86 10.12 -5.41
CA GLN A 62 -12.78 10.42 -4.48
C GLN A 62 -12.43 11.91 -4.56
N ASP A 63 -13.06 12.69 -3.69
CA ASP A 63 -12.88 14.15 -3.61
C ASP A 63 -11.43 14.55 -3.27
N ASN A 64 -10.72 13.67 -2.55
CA ASN A 64 -9.31 13.85 -2.25
C ASN A 64 -8.52 12.57 -2.62
N PRO A 65 -7.65 12.62 -3.65
CA PRO A 65 -6.87 11.46 -4.10
C PRO A 65 -5.85 10.97 -3.05
N CYS A 66 -5.67 11.73 -1.96
CA CYS A 66 -4.81 11.36 -0.85
C CYS A 66 -5.56 10.88 0.39
N ASN A 67 -6.90 10.79 0.36
CA ASN A 67 -7.66 10.26 1.48
C ASN A 67 -7.69 8.72 1.45
N TRP A 68 -6.99 8.09 2.39
CA TRP A 68 -6.92 6.63 2.54
C TRP A 68 -7.84 6.10 3.64
N ASP A 69 -8.73 6.93 4.19
CA ASP A 69 -9.57 6.56 5.33
C ASP A 69 -10.43 5.33 5.04
N LEU A 70 -11.13 5.31 3.90
CA LEU A 70 -11.96 4.17 3.50
C LEU A 70 -11.14 2.88 3.42
N HIS A 71 -10.00 2.93 2.72
CA HIS A 71 -9.12 1.77 2.59
C HIS A 71 -8.58 1.31 3.94
N PHE A 72 -8.18 2.26 4.80
CA PHE A 72 -7.68 1.98 6.14
C PHE A 72 -8.75 1.35 7.05
N GLU A 73 -9.99 1.84 6.98
CA GLU A 73 -11.13 1.30 7.71
C GLU A 73 -11.48 -0.11 7.24
N GLU A 74 -11.53 -0.36 5.93
CA GLU A 74 -11.75 -1.70 5.37
C GLU A 74 -10.64 -2.67 5.81
N MET A 75 -9.37 -2.22 5.78
CA MET A 75 -8.23 -2.98 6.26
C MET A 75 -8.35 -3.29 7.76
N LEU A 76 -8.69 -2.30 8.59
CA LEU A 76 -8.91 -2.49 10.03
C LEU A 76 -10.08 -3.45 10.29
N LYS A 77 -11.16 -3.39 9.50
CA LYS A 77 -12.30 -4.30 9.60
C LYS A 77 -11.88 -5.74 9.30
N LYS A 78 -11.08 -5.96 8.25
CA LYS A 78 -10.51 -7.28 7.92
C LYS A 78 -9.63 -7.80 9.05
N ALA A 79 -8.72 -6.98 9.58
CA ALA A 79 -7.85 -7.35 10.71
C ALA A 79 -8.65 -7.65 11.99
N SER A 80 -9.68 -6.83 12.29
CA SER A 80 -10.55 -7.01 13.45
C SER A 80 -11.38 -8.28 13.36
N GLY A 81 -11.86 -8.65 12.17
CA GLY A 81 -12.53 -9.94 11.95
C GLY A 81 -11.61 -11.13 12.28
N ARG A 82 -10.33 -11.04 11.92
CA ARG A 82 -9.33 -12.08 12.22
C ARG A 82 -8.97 -12.18 13.70
N MET A 83 -9.23 -11.15 14.52
CA MET A 83 -9.06 -11.23 15.97
C MET A 83 -10.05 -12.19 16.65
N TYR A 84 -11.22 -12.41 16.05
CA TYR A 84 -12.15 -13.44 16.51
C TYR A 84 -11.51 -14.83 16.36
N ILE A 85 -10.84 -15.09 15.23
CA ILE A 85 -10.12 -16.34 14.99
C ILE A 85 -9.04 -16.54 16.06
N MET A 86 -8.26 -15.49 16.37
CA MET A 86 -7.25 -15.54 17.44
C MET A 86 -7.85 -15.91 18.80
N ARG A 87 -9.02 -15.33 19.12
CA ARG A 87 -9.76 -15.67 20.34
C ARG A 87 -10.15 -17.15 20.35
N VAL A 88 -10.71 -17.64 19.25
CA VAL A 88 -11.16 -19.03 19.14
C VAL A 88 -9.99 -20.00 19.30
N CYS A 89 -8.90 -19.77 18.56
CA CYS A 89 -7.67 -20.55 18.63
C CYS A 89 -7.07 -20.59 20.04
N LYS A 90 -7.10 -19.47 20.77
CA LYS A 90 -6.60 -19.43 22.14
C LYS A 90 -7.48 -20.20 23.13
N TYR A 91 -8.79 -19.93 23.14
CA TYR A 91 -9.67 -20.43 24.20
C TYR A 91 -10.26 -21.82 23.93
N TYR A 92 -10.57 -22.16 22.68
CA TYR A 92 -11.18 -23.45 22.35
C TYR A 92 -10.15 -24.52 21.98
N TYR A 93 -9.07 -24.13 21.30
CA TYR A 93 -8.03 -25.06 20.85
C TYR A 93 -6.79 -25.08 21.77
N GLY A 94 -6.71 -24.15 22.74
CA GLY A 94 -5.62 -24.13 23.72
C GLY A 94 -4.23 -23.91 23.12
N LEU A 95 -4.12 -23.21 21.99
CA LEU A 95 -2.83 -23.05 21.31
C LEU A 95 -1.79 -22.34 22.19
N SER A 96 -0.53 -22.76 22.04
CA SER A 96 0.60 -22.10 22.69
C SER A 96 0.79 -20.67 22.18
N ILE A 97 1.38 -19.80 23.01
CA ILE A 97 1.64 -18.41 22.61
C ILE A 97 2.51 -18.29 21.36
N LYS A 98 3.45 -19.22 21.15
CA LYS A 98 4.31 -19.26 19.96
C LYS A 98 3.53 -19.57 18.67
N GLN A 99 2.55 -20.48 18.75
CA GLN A 99 1.67 -20.77 17.61
C GLN A 99 0.72 -19.61 17.34
N LEU A 100 0.23 -18.94 18.39
CA LEU A 100 -0.58 -17.74 18.26
C LEU A 100 0.22 -16.58 17.64
N ASP A 101 1.51 -16.41 17.98
CA ASP A 101 2.38 -15.43 17.32
C ASP A 101 2.45 -15.68 15.80
N LEU A 102 2.71 -16.93 15.38
CA LEU A 102 2.77 -17.29 13.95
C LEU A 102 1.43 -17.07 13.22
N LEU A 103 0.32 -17.42 13.87
CA LEU A 103 -1.02 -17.16 13.33
C LEU A 103 -1.31 -15.67 13.23
N PHE A 104 -0.92 -14.90 14.23
CA PHE A 104 -1.07 -13.45 14.22
C PHE A 104 -0.25 -12.82 13.08
N ASP A 105 0.98 -13.26 12.89
CA ASP A 105 1.85 -12.75 11.85
C ASP A 105 1.30 -13.07 10.44
N SER A 106 0.85 -14.31 10.23
CA SER A 106 0.32 -14.76 8.94
C SER A 106 -1.05 -14.19 8.61
N LEU A 107 -1.96 -14.07 9.59
CA LEU A 107 -3.33 -13.62 9.36
C LEU A 107 -3.50 -12.11 9.53
N ILE A 108 -2.85 -11.48 10.49
CA ILE A 108 -3.13 -10.09 10.83
C ILE A 108 -1.99 -9.18 10.37
N MET A 109 -0.74 -9.49 10.72
CA MET A 109 0.39 -8.64 10.34
C MET A 109 0.59 -8.58 8.84
N SER A 110 0.33 -9.67 8.11
CA SER A 110 0.38 -9.69 6.65
C SER A 110 -0.49 -8.61 6.00
N ILE A 111 -1.69 -8.34 6.54
CA ILE A 111 -2.58 -7.27 6.07
C ILE A 111 -1.90 -5.91 6.25
N PHE A 112 -1.40 -5.63 7.46
CA PHE A 112 -0.79 -4.34 7.77
C PHE A 112 0.48 -4.12 6.96
N ILE A 113 1.31 -5.14 6.81
CA ILE A 113 2.58 -5.06 6.07
C ILE A 113 2.34 -4.65 4.61
N ILE A 114 1.37 -5.28 3.93
CA ILE A 114 1.03 -4.93 2.55
C ILE A 114 0.52 -3.48 2.48
N ALA A 115 -0.39 -3.10 3.39
CA ALA A 115 -1.01 -1.78 3.35
C ALA A 115 -0.02 -0.63 3.67
N ILE A 116 0.93 -0.86 4.57
CA ILE A 116 1.94 0.14 4.95
C ILE A 116 2.86 0.49 3.79
N GLU A 117 3.14 -0.44 2.89
CA GLU A 117 3.95 -0.17 1.70
C GLU A 117 3.25 0.79 0.73
N LEU A 118 1.92 0.76 0.69
CA LEU A 118 1.11 1.59 -0.22
C LEU A 118 0.96 3.03 0.28
N TRP A 119 0.44 3.24 1.49
CA TRP A 119 0.09 4.57 2.01
C TRP A 119 0.85 4.96 3.28
N GLY A 120 1.68 4.06 3.81
CA GLY A 120 2.42 4.30 5.05
C GLY A 120 3.45 5.42 4.97
N CYS A 121 3.61 6.09 3.82
CA CYS A 121 4.41 7.31 3.67
C CYS A 121 3.59 8.60 3.82
N ALA A 122 2.28 8.56 3.52
CA ALA A 122 1.45 9.75 3.45
C ALA A 122 0.98 10.23 4.83
N TYR A 123 0.67 9.31 5.74
CA TYR A 123 0.02 9.62 7.02
C TYR A 123 0.55 8.80 8.20
N ASP A 124 1.86 8.93 8.47
CA ASP A 124 2.56 8.27 9.59
C ASP A 124 1.86 8.42 10.94
N GLY A 125 1.26 9.58 11.23
CA GLY A 125 0.67 9.85 12.55
C GLY A 125 -0.70 9.19 12.77
N LYS A 126 -1.62 9.37 11.82
CA LYS A 126 -3.03 8.99 12.01
C LYS A 126 -3.22 7.47 12.01
N TYR A 127 -2.65 6.79 11.01
CA TYR A 127 -2.92 5.37 10.78
C TYR A 127 -1.99 4.46 11.57
N LEU A 128 -0.69 4.77 11.64
CA LEU A 128 0.27 3.93 12.38
C LEU A 128 -0.06 3.87 13.87
N ASN A 129 -0.50 4.99 14.47
CA ASN A 129 -0.93 5.02 15.86
C ASN A 129 -2.16 4.13 16.11
N GLN A 130 -3.08 4.01 15.14
CA GLN A 130 -4.23 3.13 15.23
C GLN A 130 -3.82 1.65 15.12
N ILE A 131 -2.89 1.32 14.22
CA ILE A 131 -2.31 -0.03 14.14
C ILE A 131 -1.57 -0.38 15.44
N ASP A 132 -0.77 0.54 15.99
CA ASP A 132 -0.07 0.31 17.26
C ASP A 132 -1.04 0.10 18.43
N LYS A 133 -2.19 0.80 18.44
CA LYS A 133 -3.29 0.55 19.40
C LYS A 133 -3.89 -0.84 19.20
N PHE A 134 -4.08 -1.26 17.96
CA PHE A 134 -4.57 -2.59 17.62
C PHE A 134 -3.61 -3.70 18.10
N ILE A 135 -2.31 -3.57 17.82
CA ILE A 135 -1.28 -4.51 18.27
C ILE A 135 -1.20 -4.53 19.80
N LYS A 136 -1.29 -3.36 20.46
CA LYS A 136 -1.36 -3.28 21.92
C LYS A 136 -2.56 -4.04 22.49
N ARG A 137 -3.73 -3.99 21.84
CA ARG A 137 -4.91 -4.77 22.21
C ARG A 137 -4.66 -6.28 22.06
N ALA A 138 -4.01 -6.71 20.97
CA ALA A 138 -3.66 -8.12 20.77
C ALA A 138 -2.69 -8.64 21.83
N HIS A 139 -1.69 -7.83 22.21
CA HIS A 139 -0.76 -8.15 23.30
C HIS A 139 -1.47 -8.25 24.65
N LYS A 140 -2.33 -7.28 24.99
CA LYS A 140 -3.13 -7.30 26.22
C LYS A 140 -4.01 -8.54 26.34
N ASN A 141 -4.58 -9.00 25.22
CA ASN A 141 -5.38 -10.23 25.18
C ASN A 141 -4.53 -11.51 25.17
N GLY A 142 -3.20 -11.40 25.17
CA GLY A 142 -2.26 -12.50 25.15
C GLY A 142 -2.36 -13.34 23.89
N TYR A 143 -2.57 -12.72 22.72
CA TYR A 143 -2.46 -13.37 21.41
C TYR A 143 -1.05 -13.32 20.85
N ILE A 144 -0.26 -12.34 21.31
CA ILE A 144 1.14 -12.19 20.92
C ILE A 144 2.03 -12.12 22.16
N SER A 145 3.23 -12.67 22.05
CA SER A 145 4.22 -12.69 23.14
C SER A 145 4.87 -11.32 23.35
N LYS A 146 5.27 -10.66 22.27
CA LYS A 146 5.96 -9.38 22.29
C LYS A 146 5.20 -8.32 21.51
N ARG A 147 5.12 -7.12 22.08
CA ARG A 147 4.64 -5.94 21.39
C ARG A 147 5.68 -5.47 20.37
N THR A 148 5.27 -5.33 19.13
CA THR A 148 6.05 -4.72 18.05
C THR A 148 5.46 -3.36 17.70
N HIS A 149 6.33 -2.39 17.42
CA HIS A 149 5.92 -1.10 16.87
C HIS A 149 5.88 -1.16 15.36
N ILE A 150 4.78 -0.71 14.78
CA ILE A 150 4.59 -0.81 13.33
C ILE A 150 5.62 0.00 12.54
N LYS A 151 6.13 1.08 13.14
CA LYS A 151 7.22 1.90 12.59
C LYS A 151 8.53 1.11 12.42
N GLU A 152 8.85 0.23 13.35
CA GLU A 152 10.07 -0.61 13.27
C GLU A 152 9.95 -1.63 12.15
N ILE A 153 8.76 -2.23 11.99
CA ILE A 153 8.47 -3.19 10.93
C ILE A 153 8.61 -2.50 9.57
N ARG A 154 8.05 -1.30 9.43
CA ARG A 154 8.23 -0.48 8.24
C ARG A 154 9.71 -0.22 7.94
N GLY A 155 10.50 0.21 8.93
CA GLY A 155 11.93 0.45 8.71
C GLY A 155 12.70 -0.80 8.25
N LYS A 156 12.37 -1.98 8.78
CA LYS A 156 12.95 -3.25 8.32
C LYS A 156 12.55 -3.58 6.88
N ARG A 157 11.29 -3.33 6.51
CA ARG A 157 10.78 -3.54 5.14
C ARG A 157 11.42 -2.56 4.16
N ASP A 158 11.52 -1.29 4.52
CA ASP A 158 12.17 -0.26 3.72
C ASP A 158 13.62 -0.67 3.41
N LYS A 159 14.38 -1.11 4.44
CA LYS A 159 15.75 -1.62 4.27
C LYS A 159 15.82 -2.82 3.34
N LYS A 160 14.91 -3.78 3.50
CA LYS A 160 14.86 -4.98 2.64
C LYS A 160 14.56 -4.62 1.18
N LEU A 161 13.62 -3.70 0.96
CA LEU A 161 13.26 -3.22 -0.37
C LEU A 161 14.42 -2.43 -1.00
N TRP A 162 15.03 -1.53 -0.24
CA TRP A 162 16.19 -0.76 -0.69
C TRP A 162 17.33 -1.67 -1.15
N ASN A 163 17.71 -2.64 -0.32
CA ASN A 163 18.74 -3.61 -0.67
C ASN A 163 18.38 -4.40 -1.93
N LYS A 164 17.11 -4.75 -2.13
CA LYS A 164 16.65 -5.43 -3.35
C LYS A 164 16.75 -4.53 -4.59
N ILE A 165 16.54 -3.23 -4.44
CA ILE A 165 16.70 -2.26 -5.54
C ILE A 165 18.18 -2.11 -5.89
N THR A 166 19.07 -2.01 -4.89
CA THR A 166 20.50 -1.75 -5.13
C THR A 166 21.32 -2.99 -5.49
N SER A 167 20.90 -4.19 -5.10
CA SER A 167 21.66 -5.43 -5.32
C SER A 167 21.33 -6.15 -6.63
N THR A 168 20.23 -5.79 -7.31
CA THR A 168 19.78 -6.47 -8.53
C THR A 168 19.98 -5.55 -9.73
N GLU A 169 20.91 -5.92 -10.61
CA GLU A 169 21.29 -5.11 -11.79
C GLU A 169 20.11 -4.92 -12.78
N ASP A 170 19.21 -5.90 -12.90
CA ASP A 170 18.02 -5.84 -13.78
C ASP A 170 16.72 -5.45 -13.06
N ASN A 171 16.78 -4.64 -12.00
CA ASN A 171 15.56 -4.21 -11.32
C ASN A 171 14.88 -3.08 -12.09
N ALA A 172 13.59 -3.23 -12.42
CA ALA A 172 12.77 -2.16 -13.01
C ALA A 172 12.73 -0.86 -12.18
N LEU A 173 13.13 -0.95 -10.90
CA LEU A 173 13.21 0.18 -9.97
C LEU A 173 14.62 0.76 -9.82
N LEU A 174 15.61 0.30 -10.60
CA LEU A 174 17.00 0.76 -10.52
C LEU A 174 17.16 2.25 -10.89
N GLU A 175 16.24 2.79 -11.69
CA GLU A 175 16.24 4.21 -12.08
C GLU A 175 15.66 5.15 -11.02
N LEU A 176 15.04 4.61 -9.96
CA LEU A 176 14.39 5.41 -8.93
C LEU A 176 15.36 6.11 -7.95
N PRO A 177 16.43 5.47 -7.45
CA PRO A 177 17.40 6.13 -6.58
C PRO A 177 18.06 7.33 -7.27
N PRO A 178 18.30 8.44 -6.56
CA PRO A 178 19.01 9.59 -7.12
C PRO A 178 20.46 9.22 -7.48
N GLU A 179 21.14 10.09 -8.22
CA GLU A 179 22.52 9.86 -8.61
C GLU A 179 23.47 9.77 -7.40
N LYS A 180 24.56 9.04 -7.58
CA LYS A 180 25.62 8.95 -6.57
C LYS A 180 26.48 10.21 -6.61
N ARG A 181 26.89 10.68 -5.43
CA ARG A 181 27.74 11.86 -5.31
C ARG A 181 29.12 11.59 -5.87
N SER A 182 29.64 12.57 -6.61
CA SER A 182 31.04 12.59 -7.05
C SER A 182 32.02 12.98 -5.94
N ARG A 183 31.57 13.68 -4.89
CA ARG A 183 32.44 14.21 -3.82
C ARG A 183 31.89 13.93 -2.42
N LEU A 184 32.71 13.29 -1.57
CA LEU A 184 32.40 12.94 -0.18
C LEU A 184 33.01 13.97 0.79
N LEU A 185 32.47 15.20 0.82
CA LEU A 185 32.98 16.27 1.70
C LEU A 185 32.54 16.13 3.17
N ARG A 186 31.54 15.27 3.46
CA ARG A 186 31.11 14.92 4.83
C ARG A 186 30.80 13.42 4.89
N PRO A 187 31.20 12.71 5.95
CA PRO A 187 30.81 11.33 6.14
C PRO A 187 29.28 11.26 6.29
N ARG A 188 28.64 10.36 5.52
CA ARG A 188 27.22 10.02 5.62
C ARG A 188 27.07 8.51 5.52
N GLY A 189 25.94 7.98 5.99
CA GLY A 189 25.66 6.55 5.87
C GLY A 189 25.31 6.07 4.46
N HIS A 190 25.38 6.93 3.42
CA HIS A 190 25.06 6.59 2.04
C HIS A 190 25.79 7.49 1.00
N GLU A 191 25.92 6.98 -0.23
CA GLU A 191 26.61 7.64 -1.36
C GLU A 191 25.70 8.54 -2.21
N TYR A 192 24.38 8.42 -2.05
CA TYR A 192 23.37 9.10 -2.87
C TYR A 192 23.23 10.61 -2.61
N GLU A 193 22.90 11.38 -3.64
CA GLU A 193 22.49 12.77 -3.48
C GLU A 193 21.18 12.90 -2.69
N LEU A 194 21.10 13.90 -1.81
CA LEU A 194 19.82 14.23 -1.16
C LEU A 194 19.05 15.18 -2.05
N LEU A 195 17.83 14.79 -2.39
CA LEU A 195 16.89 15.68 -3.08
C LEU A 195 16.50 16.83 -2.15
N LEU A 196 16.35 18.03 -2.72
CA LEU A 196 15.82 19.19 -2.01
C LEU A 196 14.35 18.96 -1.67
N VAL A 197 14.07 18.67 -0.40
CA VAL A 197 12.72 18.40 0.07
C VAL A 197 12.03 19.70 0.50
N ARG A 198 10.96 20.08 -0.22
CA ARG A 198 10.15 21.28 0.09
C ARG A 198 8.94 21.00 0.99
N THR A 199 8.49 19.76 1.08
CA THR A 199 7.30 19.39 1.85
C THR A 199 7.56 18.19 2.75
N GLU A 200 6.96 18.17 3.94
CA GLU A 200 7.02 17.02 4.86
C GLU A 200 6.49 15.74 4.20
N ARG A 201 5.51 15.86 3.31
CA ARG A 201 5.00 14.72 2.54
C ARG A 201 6.08 14.14 1.63
N PHE A 202 6.78 14.98 0.87
CA PHE A 202 7.86 14.52 0.00
C PHE A 202 9.04 13.99 0.81
N LYS A 203 9.30 14.52 2.00
CA LYS A 203 10.30 13.96 2.94
C LYS A 203 10.01 12.53 3.33
N ARG A 204 8.72 12.20 3.51
CA ARG A 204 8.25 10.90 3.99
C ARG A 204 8.09 9.85 2.89
N SER A 205 8.25 10.23 1.62
CA SER A 205 8.28 9.29 0.49
C SER A 205 9.40 8.25 0.70
N PHE A 206 9.24 7.05 0.14
CA PHE A 206 10.14 5.92 0.40
C PHE A 206 11.64 6.27 0.24
N ILE A 207 12.02 6.83 -0.92
CA ILE A 207 13.42 7.16 -1.24
C ILE A 207 13.97 8.21 -0.27
N ASN A 208 13.25 9.32 -0.12
CA ASN A 208 13.69 10.41 0.75
C ASN A 208 13.73 9.96 2.21
N ARG A 209 12.68 9.30 2.71
CA ARG A 209 12.64 8.78 4.07
C ARG A 209 13.82 7.85 4.34
N TYR A 210 14.14 6.96 3.41
CA TYR A 210 15.24 6.05 3.58
C TYR A 210 16.58 6.78 3.61
N LEU A 211 16.88 7.64 2.63
CA LEU A 211 18.13 8.39 2.56
C LEU A 211 18.32 9.35 3.75
N TYR A 212 17.27 10.06 4.14
CA TYR A 212 17.30 11.00 5.27
C TYR A 212 17.45 10.32 6.63
N ASN A 213 17.17 9.01 6.76
CA ASN A 213 17.43 8.28 8.02
C ASN A 213 18.94 8.06 8.29
N PHE A 214 19.81 8.27 7.30
CA PHE A 214 21.27 8.02 7.38
C PHE A 214 22.12 9.31 7.28
N VAL A 215 21.49 10.46 7.47
CA VAL A 215 22.11 11.80 7.49
C VAL A 215 22.38 12.20 8.92
#